data_AF-A0A661QCQ7-F1
#
_entry.id   AF-A0A661QCQ7-F1
#
_cell.length_a   1.000
_cell.length_b   1.000
_cell.length_c   1.000
_cell.angle_alpha   90.00
_cell.angle_beta   90.00
_cell.angle_gamma   90.00
#
_symmetry.space_group_name_H-M   'P 1'
#
loop_
_entity.id
_entity.type
_entity.pdbx_description
1 polymer ?
#
loop_
_entity_poly.entity_id
_entity_poly.type
_entity_poly.pdbx_seq_one_letter_code
_entity_poly.pdbx_strand_id
1 'polypeptide(L)' 'MIELLSYEFMQRAIVAGVFVAILCALVGMFVVLRGISFMGAGIAHSAFGGVALGIFLGVNPIMVAFLFSICIALLIGV' A
#
# COMPACT_ATOMS: atom_id res chain seq x y z
N MET A 1 -8.40 -4.30 29.94
CA MET A 1 -7.64 -3.47 28.96
C MET A 1 -6.47 -4.23 28.34
N ILE A 2 -5.62 -4.90 29.13
CA ILE A 2 -4.53 -5.76 28.59
C ILE A 2 -5.04 -7.02 27.87
N GLU A 3 -6.24 -7.51 28.20
CA GLU A 3 -6.87 -8.64 27.49
C GLU A 3 -7.06 -8.40 25.98
N LEU A 4 -7.17 -7.14 25.53
CA LEU A 4 -7.27 -6.81 24.10
C LEU A 4 -6.01 -7.22 23.31
N LEU A 5 -4.84 -7.27 23.97
CA LEU A 5 -3.57 -7.71 23.37
C LEU A 5 -3.44 -9.24 23.29
N SER A 6 -4.33 -9.99 23.96
CA SER A 6 -4.33 -11.45 23.89
C SER A 6 -4.94 -11.99 22.59
N TYR A 7 -5.71 -11.16 21.87
CA TYR A 7 -6.31 -11.56 20.62
C TYR A 7 -5.25 -11.70 19.52
N GLU A 8 -5.21 -12.87 18.89
CA GLU A 8 -4.35 -13.17 17.73
C GLU A 8 -4.46 -12.11 16.61
N PHE A 9 -5.66 -11.61 16.33
CA PHE A 9 -5.86 -10.58 15.31
C PHE A 9 -5.16 -9.27 15.69
N MET A 10 -5.18 -8.90 16.98
CA MET A 10 -4.60 -7.67 17.49
C MET A 10 -3.08 -7.73 17.40
N GLN A 11 -2.49 -8.87 17.78
CA GLN A 11 -1.06 -9.09 17.66
C GLN A 11 -0.59 -9.01 16.21
N ARG A 12 -1.31 -9.66 15.28
CA ARG A 12 -1.02 -9.59 13.84
C ARG A 12 -1.18 -8.18 13.29
N ALA A 13 -2.20 -7.44 13.72
CA ALA A 13 -2.43 -6.06 13.31
C ALA A 13 -1.30 -5.12 13.78
N ILE A 14 -0.83 -5.29 15.02
CA ILE A 14 0.30 -4.52 15.57
C ILE A 14 1.58 -4.84 14.80
N VAL A 15 1.87 -6.13 14.59
CA VAL A 15 3.07 -6.57 13.84
C VAL A 15 3.03 -6.01 12.41
N ALA A 16 1.91 -6.16 11.71
CA ALA A 16 1.73 -5.59 10.37
C ALA A 16 1.85 -4.06 10.38
N GLY A 17 1.26 -3.39 11.36
CA GLY A 17 1.32 -1.94 11.53
C GLY A 17 2.74 -1.43 11.74
N VAL A 18 3.57 -2.13 12.51
CA VAL A 18 4.99 -1.79 12.71
C VAL A 18 5.75 -1.91 11.38
N PHE A 19 5.55 -3.00 10.63
CA PHE A 19 6.17 -3.14 9.31
C PHE A 19 5.75 -2.04 8.34
N VAL A 20 4.45 -1.73 8.29
CA VAL A 20 3.90 -0.65 7.45
C VAL A 20 4.46 0.71 7.87
N ALA A 21 4.57 1.00 9.16
CA ALA A 21 5.11 2.27 9.67
C ALA A 21 6.57 2.48 9.25
N ILE A 22 7.41 1.44 9.35
CA ILE A 22 8.81 1.50 8.91
C ILE A 22 8.89 1.75 7.41
N LEU A 23 8.11 1.02 6.61
CA LEU A 23 8.08 1.20 5.16
C LEU A 23 7.60 2.60 4.77
N CYS A 24 6.54 3.11 5.39
CA CYS A 24 6.04 4.46 5.15
C CYS A 24 7.06 5.54 5.54
N ALA A 25 7.79 5.37 6.64
CA ALA A 25 8.82 6.33 7.05
C ALA A 25 9.96 6.42 6.04
N LEU A 26 10.45 5.27 5.55
CA LEU A 26 11.54 5.21 4.57
C LEU A 26 11.10 5.76 3.20
N VAL A 27 9.98 5.27 2.68
CA VAL A 27 9.46 5.69 1.37
C VAL A 27 9.01 7.14 1.39
N GLY A 28 8.33 7.58 2.46
CA GLY A 28 7.87 8.95 2.62
C GLY A 28 9.02 9.96 2.63
N MET A 29 10.09 9.68 3.38
CA MET A 29 11.29 10.52 3.39
C MET A 29 11.91 10.63 1.99
N PHE A 30 12.05 9.52 1.28
CA PHE A 30 12.57 9.51 -0.09
C PHE A 30 11.71 10.33 -1.06
N VAL A 31 10.38 10.18 -0.98
CA VAL A 31 9.41 10.89 -1.81
C VAL A 31 9.46 12.40 -1.59
N VAL A 32 9.60 12.84 -0.34
CA VAL A 32 9.71 14.26 0.02
C VAL A 32 11.03 14.85 -0.49
N LEU A 33 12.15 14.16 -0.28
CA LEU A 33 13.47 14.63 -0.75
C LEU A 33 13.55 14.78 -2.27
N ARG A 34 12.83 13.94 -3.02
CA ARG A 34 12.78 14.02 -4.48
C ARG A 34 11.70 14.96 -5.03
N GLY A 35 10.91 15.60 -4.17
CA GLY A 35 9.83 16.50 -4.60
C GLY A 35 8.69 15.80 -5.35
N ILE A 36 8.58 14.47 -5.27
CA ILE A 36 7.58 13.65 -5.95
C ILE A 36 6.39 13.32 -5.05
N SER A 37 6.06 14.20 -4.10
CA SER A 37 5.01 13.99 -3.08
C SER A 37 3.65 13.60 -3.65
N PHE A 38 3.32 14.10 -4.85
CA PHE A 38 2.09 13.77 -5.55
C PHE A 38 1.99 12.30 -5.99
N MET A 39 3.13 11.64 -6.27
CA MET A 39 3.13 10.22 -6.67
C MET A 39 2.53 9.33 -5.57
N GLY A 40 2.77 9.65 -4.30
CA GLY A 40 2.24 8.87 -3.18
C GLY A 40 0.71 8.82 -3.17
N ALA A 41 0.05 9.97 -3.36
CA ALA A 41 -1.41 10.07 -3.39
C ALA A 41 -2.02 9.39 -4.64
N GLY A 42 -1.38 9.56 -5.81
CA GLY A 42 -1.82 8.96 -7.07
C GLY A 42 -1.72 7.44 -7.06
N ILE A 43 -0.59 6.89 -6.60
CA ILE A 43 -0.37 5.44 -6.51
C ILE A 43 -1.37 4.81 -5.53
N ALA A 44 -1.62 5.43 -4.37
CA ALA A 44 -2.56 4.92 -3.38
C ALA A 44 -4.00 4.80 -3.91
N HIS A 45 -4.50 5.80 -4.65
CA HIS A 45 -5.84 5.73 -5.26
C HIS A 45 -5.89 4.69 -6.38
N SER A 46 -4.83 4.61 -7.18
CA SER A 46 -4.76 3.64 -8.28
C SER A 46 -4.75 2.18 -7.78
N ALA A 47 -4.21 1.92 -6.60
CA ALA A 47 -4.20 0.59 -6.01
C ALA A 47 -5.62 0.05 -5.79
N PHE A 48 -6.57 0.89 -5.35
CA PHE A 48 -7.97 0.50 -5.23
C PHE A 48 -8.60 0.14 -6.57
N GLY A 49 -8.27 0.91 -7.62
CA GLY A 49 -8.66 0.58 -9.00
C GLY A 49 -8.11 -0.77 -9.46
N GLY A 50 -6.85 -1.06 -9.15
CA GLY A 50 -6.21 -2.34 -9.45
C GLY A 50 -6.86 -3.53 -8.71
N VAL A 51 -7.22 -3.35 -7.43
CA VAL A 51 -7.98 -4.36 -6.67
C VAL A 51 -9.34 -4.60 -7.33
N ALA A 52 -10.08 -3.53 -7.67
CA ALA A 52 -11.38 -3.65 -8.32
C ALA A 52 -11.29 -4.36 -9.69
N LEU A 53 -10.27 -4.06 -10.47
CA LEU A 53 -9.98 -4.76 -11.73
C LEU A 53 -9.67 -6.24 -11.51
N GLY A 54 -8.87 -6.58 -10.49
CA GLY A 54 -8.55 -7.97 -10.16
C GLY A 54 -9.80 -8.77 -9.77
N ILE A 55 -10.69 -8.17 -8.97
CA ILE A 55 -11.98 -8.75 -8.62
C ILE A 55 -12.86 -8.94 -9.87
N PHE A 56 -12.94 -7.93 -10.74
CA PHE A 56 -13.73 -7.99 -11.98
C PHE A 56 -13.26 -9.08 -12.94
N LEU A 57 -11.94 -9.26 -13.06
CA LEU A 57 -11.32 -10.27 -13.92
C LEU A 57 -11.29 -11.68 -13.29
N GLY A 58 -11.73 -11.83 -12.03
CA GLY A 58 -11.73 -13.12 -11.31
C GLY A 58 -10.33 -13.66 -11.01
N VAL A 59 -9.30 -12.82 -11.02
CA VAL A 59 -7.91 -13.18 -10.74
C VAL A 59 -7.49 -12.69 -9.36
N ASN A 60 -6.29 -13.07 -8.90
CA ASN A 60 -5.80 -12.68 -7.59
C ASN A 60 -5.74 -11.14 -7.44
N PRO A 61 -6.57 -10.52 -6.57
CA PRO A 61 -6.69 -9.07 -6.49
C PRO A 61 -5.40 -8.38 -6.04
N ILE A 62 -4.61 -9.04 -5.18
CA ILE A 62 -3.35 -8.50 -4.67
C ILE A 62 -2.33 -8.40 -5.81
N MET A 63 -2.26 -9.43 -6.66
CA MET A 63 -1.33 -9.46 -7.79
C MET A 63 -1.67 -8.42 -8.86
N VAL A 64 -2.96 -8.25 -9.16
CA VAL A 64 -3.41 -7.22 -10.10
C VAL A 64 -3.22 -5.82 -9.52
N ALA A 65 -3.54 -5.61 -8.25
CA ALA A 65 -3.30 -4.32 -7.58
C ALA A 65 -1.82 -3.93 -7.64
N PHE A 66 -0.92 -4.87 -7.36
CA PHE A 66 0.52 -4.64 -7.42
C PHE A 66 0.99 -4.25 -8.83
N LEU A 67 0.63 -5.04 -9.85
CA LEU A 67 1.00 -4.76 -11.24
C LEU A 67 0.41 -3.43 -11.72
N PHE A 68 -0.85 -3.17 -11.40
CA PHE A 68 -1.55 -1.96 -11.80
C PHE A 68 -0.93 -0.71 -11.14
N SER A 69 -0.60 -0.77 -9.85
CA SER A 69 0.09 0.31 -9.15
C SER A 69 1.48 0.60 -9.73
N ILE A 70 2.22 -0.43 -10.17
CA ILE A 70 3.51 -0.24 -10.87
C ILE A 70 3.30 0.44 -12.22
N CYS A 71 2.33 -0.02 -13.01
CA CYS A 71 2.00 0.61 -14.30
C CYS A 71 1.66 2.09 -14.12
N ILE A 72 0.85 2.44 -13.12
CA ILE A 72 0.48 3.83 -12.84
C ILE A 72 1.68 4.65 -12.32
N ALA A 73 2.53 4.07 -11.45
CA ALA A 73 3.74 4.74 -11.01
C ALA A 73 4.68 5.08 -12.18
N LEU A 74 4.81 4.18 -13.16
CA LEU A 74 5.57 4.43 -14.39
C LEU A 74 4.91 5.50 -15.27
N LEU A 75 3.58 5.45 -15.43
CA LEU A 75 2.82 6.45 -16.20
C LEU A 75 2.88 7.86 -15.62
N ILE A 76 2.98 8.00 -14.29
CA ILE A 76 3.12 9.30 -13.61
C ILE A 76 4.59 9.77 -13.61
N GLY A 77 5.54 8.84 -13.55
CA GLY A 77 6.97 9.13 -13.46
C GLY A 77 7.69 9.36 -14.80
N VAL A 78 7.06 9.00 -15.93
CA VAL A 78 7.48 9.32 -17.31
C VAL A 78 6.85 10.64 -17.74
#